data_AF-A0A0A0L9U3-F1
#
_entry.id   AF-A0A0A0L9U3-F1
#
_cell.length_a   1.000
_cell.length_b   1.000
_cell.length_c   1.000
_cell.angle_alpha   90.00
_cell.angle_beta   90.00
_cell.angle_gamma   90.00
#
_symmetry.space_group_name_H-M   'P 1'
#
loop_
_entity.id
_entity.type
_entity.pdbx_description
1 polymer ?
#
loop_
_entity_poly.entity_id
_entity_poly.type
_entity_poly.pdbx_seq_one_letter_code
_entity_poly.pdbx_strand_id
1 'polypeptide(L)'
;MIQQIRVPSNQGFLYGLLCSSFSFYLFSFQVHEKSILLPLLPASMLALDEPSLFIHFLHYALLSIFPLVVRDKLVQAYLAIYALTFLIINALNKGKQKGGGFHSGGVLFGCFLFCSLVLHVVYLVVRPPERYPFLFEAVIMLLCFSQFIFLVIFSNVKQWTLSKAVPQMHKQKLN
;
A
#
# COMPACT_ATOMS: atom_id res chain seq x y z
N MET A 1 -10.00 -15.63 7.02
CA MET A 1 -10.52 -16.74 6.18
C MET A 1 -11.70 -17.48 6.80
N ILE A 2 -11.62 -17.99 8.04
CA ILE A 2 -12.74 -18.71 8.72
C ILE A 2 -14.05 -17.92 8.69
N GLN A 3 -13.96 -16.59 8.81
CA GLN A 3 -15.14 -15.70 8.76
C GLN A 3 -15.82 -15.67 7.38
N GLN A 4 -15.07 -15.69 6.28
CA GLN A 4 -15.64 -15.71 4.93
C GLN A 4 -16.35 -17.04 4.64
N ILE A 5 -15.89 -18.13 5.23
CA ILE A 5 -16.56 -19.43 5.14
C ILE A 5 -17.92 -19.38 5.86
N ARG A 6 -18.01 -18.64 6.97
CA ARG A 6 -19.24 -18.54 7.78
C ARG A 6 -20.25 -17.54 7.24
N VAL A 7 -19.80 -16.37 6.76
CA VAL A 7 -20.65 -15.30 6.24
C VAL A 7 -19.97 -14.69 5.01
N PRO A 8 -20.28 -15.19 3.80
CA PRO A 8 -19.66 -14.70 2.57
C PRO A 8 -20.16 -13.29 2.24
N SER A 9 -19.24 -12.42 1.82
CA SER A 9 -19.56 -11.05 1.38
C SER A 9 -18.57 -10.59 0.31
N ASN A 10 -19.01 -9.81 -0.68
CA ASN A 10 -18.14 -9.35 -1.77
C ASN A 10 -16.93 -8.54 -1.26
N GLN A 11 -17.16 -7.61 -0.34
CA GLN A 11 -16.06 -6.82 0.26
C GLN A 11 -15.14 -7.69 1.12
N GLY A 12 -15.71 -8.55 1.96
CA GLY A 12 -14.92 -9.44 2.79
C GLY A 12 -14.10 -10.47 1.99
N PHE A 13 -14.55 -10.85 0.79
CA PHE A 13 -13.77 -11.63 -0.16
C PHE A 13 -12.55 -10.84 -0.66
N LEU A 14 -12.70 -9.58 -1.05
CA LEU A 14 -11.58 -8.72 -1.47
C LEU A 14 -10.56 -8.50 -0.35
N TYR A 15 -11.01 -8.22 0.88
CA TYR A 15 -10.12 -8.13 2.05
C TYR A 15 -9.44 -9.47 2.36
N GLY A 16 -10.15 -10.59 2.19
CA GLY A 16 -9.60 -11.94 2.33
C GLY A 16 -8.49 -12.23 1.33
N LEU A 17 -8.69 -11.86 0.07
CA LEU A 17 -7.71 -11.98 -1.01
C LEU A 17 -6.49 -11.07 -0.76
N LEU A 18 -6.71 -9.85 -0.26
CA LEU A 18 -5.64 -8.93 0.14
C LEU A 18 -4.80 -9.51 1.29
N CYS A 19 -5.45 -10.03 2.34
CA CYS A 19 -4.74 -10.61 3.49
C CYS A 19 -3.96 -11.88 3.12
N SER A 20 -4.52 -12.74 2.25
CA SER A 20 -3.83 -13.95 1.82
C SER A 20 -2.65 -13.64 0.90
N SER A 21 -2.80 -12.75 -0.08
CA SER A 21 -1.72 -12.32 -0.96
C SER A 21 -0.58 -11.64 -0.19
N PHE A 22 -0.87 -10.80 0.80
CA PHE A 22 0.15 -10.23 1.68
C PHE A 22 0.85 -11.29 2.55
N SER A 23 0.12 -12.30 3.02
CA SER A 23 0.72 -13.38 3.81
C SER A 23 1.75 -14.16 2.98
N PHE A 24 1.42 -14.47 1.72
CA PHE A 24 2.38 -15.08 0.80
C PHE A 24 3.56 -14.15 0.48
N TYR A 25 3.30 -12.85 0.30
CA TYR A 25 4.37 -11.87 0.04
C TYR A 25 5.32 -11.68 1.22
N LEU A 26 4.84 -11.67 2.47
CA LEU A 26 5.68 -11.39 3.64
C LEU A 26 6.36 -12.63 4.23
N PHE A 27 5.73 -13.80 4.15
CA PHE A 27 6.20 -15.00 4.86
C PHE A 27 6.72 -16.12 3.93
N SER A 28 6.73 -15.91 2.62
CA SER A 28 7.36 -16.87 1.70
C SER A 28 8.88 -16.84 1.82
N PHE A 29 9.51 -18.01 1.63
CA PHE A 29 10.96 -18.16 1.68
C PHE A 29 11.68 -17.47 0.50
N GLN A 30 11.01 -17.38 -0.66
CA GLN A 30 11.55 -16.75 -1.87
C GLN A 30 10.59 -15.67 -2.37
N VAL A 31 10.78 -14.47 -1.86
CA VAL A 31 10.01 -13.30 -2.26
C VAL A 31 10.87 -12.44 -3.16
N HIS A 32 10.41 -12.25 -4.40
CA HIS A 32 11.03 -11.29 -5.31
C HIS A 32 10.39 -9.92 -5.13
N GLU A 33 11.15 -8.86 -5.38
CA GLU A 33 10.67 -7.47 -5.33
C GLU A 33 9.41 -7.27 -6.20
N LYS A 34 9.33 -7.95 -7.36
CA LYS A 34 8.18 -7.89 -8.28
C LYS A 34 6.90 -8.52 -7.71
N SER A 35 7.01 -9.42 -6.74
CA SER A 35 5.85 -10.15 -6.20
C SER A 35 4.90 -9.26 -5.38
N ILE A 36 5.29 -8.01 -5.08
CA ILE A 36 4.39 -7.00 -4.48
C ILE A 36 3.20 -6.66 -5.38
N LEU A 37 3.28 -6.93 -6.69
CA LEU A 37 2.15 -6.82 -7.63
C LEU A 37 1.00 -7.77 -7.26
N LEU A 38 1.29 -8.90 -6.61
CA LEU A 38 0.29 -9.87 -6.17
C LEU A 38 -0.70 -9.26 -5.15
N PRO A 39 -0.27 -8.65 -4.02
CA PRO A 39 -1.17 -7.92 -3.14
C PRO A 39 -1.66 -6.58 -3.72
N LEU A 40 -0.96 -5.98 -4.69
CA LEU A 40 -1.42 -4.76 -5.35
C LEU A 40 -2.70 -4.95 -6.19
N LEU A 41 -2.89 -6.15 -6.76
CA LEU A 41 -4.08 -6.47 -7.54
C LEU A 41 -5.39 -6.44 -6.73
N PRO A 42 -5.55 -7.16 -5.60
CA PRO A 42 -6.75 -7.02 -4.78
C PRO A 42 -6.89 -5.63 -4.16
N ALA A 43 -5.79 -4.94 -3.89
CA ALA A 43 -5.84 -3.57 -3.39
C ALA A 43 -6.38 -2.57 -4.43
N SER A 44 -6.08 -2.76 -5.72
CA SER A 44 -6.61 -1.90 -6.78
C SER A 44 -8.11 -2.08 -6.99
N MET A 45 -8.62 -3.30 -6.83
CA MET A 45 -10.07 -3.54 -6.81
C MET A 45 -10.76 -2.85 -5.63
N LEU A 46 -10.06 -2.74 -4.50
CA LEU A 46 -10.55 -2.08 -3.29
C LEU A 46 -10.35 -0.54 -3.32
N ALA A 47 -9.72 0.01 -4.37
CA ALA A 47 -9.42 1.44 -4.47
C ALA A 47 -10.68 2.32 -4.52
N LEU A 48 -11.82 1.79 -4.97
CA LEU A 48 -13.10 2.51 -5.00
C LEU A 48 -13.69 2.71 -3.59
N ASP A 49 -13.50 1.72 -2.71
CA ASP A 49 -14.03 1.75 -1.35
C ASP A 49 -13.14 2.60 -0.43
N GLU A 50 -11.82 2.40 -0.50
CA GLU A 50 -10.84 3.04 0.38
C GLU A 50 -9.65 3.64 -0.41
N PRO A 51 -9.88 4.76 -1.15
CA PRO A 51 -8.89 5.31 -2.08
C PRO A 51 -7.60 5.78 -1.39
N SER A 52 -7.70 6.30 -0.16
CA SER A 52 -6.54 6.83 0.58
C SER A 52 -5.52 5.74 0.93
N LEU A 53 -6.00 4.57 1.34
CA LEU A 53 -5.14 3.43 1.68
C LEU A 53 -4.49 2.83 0.43
N PHE A 54 -5.24 2.77 -0.67
CA PHE A 54 -4.70 2.34 -1.95
C PHE A 54 -3.58 3.27 -2.43
N ILE A 55 -3.76 4.59 -2.33
CA ILE A 55 -2.73 5.56 -2.70
C ILE A 55 -1.46 5.40 -1.85
N HIS A 56 -1.62 5.25 -0.52
CA HIS A 56 -0.49 4.98 0.38
C HIS A 56 0.24 3.70 -0.03
N PHE A 57 -0.51 2.62 -0.22
CA PHE A 57 0.06 1.33 -0.60
C PHE A 57 0.77 1.39 -1.96
N LEU A 58 0.15 2.02 -2.96
CA LEU A 58 0.72 2.17 -4.30
C LEU A 58 2.04 2.95 -4.26
N HIS A 59 2.12 4.01 -3.45
CA HIS A 59 3.36 4.76 -3.26
C HIS A 59 4.48 3.89 -2.67
N TYR A 60 4.19 3.11 -1.62
CA TYR A 60 5.19 2.22 -1.01
C TYR A 60 5.55 1.00 -1.87
N ALA A 61 4.60 0.49 -2.65
CA ALA A 61 4.87 -0.55 -3.64
C ALA A 61 5.84 -0.03 -4.72
N LEU A 62 5.62 1.18 -5.24
CA LEU A 62 6.53 1.82 -6.18
C LEU A 62 7.92 2.06 -5.59
N LEU A 63 7.99 2.58 -4.35
CA LEU A 63 9.26 2.77 -3.64
C LEU A 63 10.01 1.44 -3.45
N SER A 64 9.31 0.34 -3.14
CA SER A 64 9.95 -0.97 -2.94
C SER A 64 10.62 -1.54 -4.19
N ILE A 65 10.10 -1.22 -5.40
CA ILE A 65 10.66 -1.69 -6.68
C ILE A 65 11.71 -0.70 -7.23
N PHE A 66 11.88 0.47 -6.62
CA PHE A 66 12.76 1.52 -7.13
C PHE A 66 14.23 1.08 -7.34
N PRO A 67 14.89 0.37 -6.40
CA PRO A 67 16.25 -0.13 -6.61
C PRO A 67 16.40 -0.99 -7.88
N LEU A 68 15.41 -1.86 -8.15
CA LEU A 68 15.37 -2.71 -9.33
C LEU A 68 15.27 -1.88 -10.62
N VAL A 69 14.41 -0.86 -10.64
CA VAL A 69 14.24 0.04 -11.80
C VAL A 69 15.55 0.74 -12.15
N VAL A 70 16.32 1.16 -11.15
CA VAL A 70 17.62 1.80 -11.37
C VAL A 70 18.61 0.82 -11.98
N ARG A 71 18.65 -0.43 -11.52
CA ARG A 71 19.49 -1.49 -12.10
C ARG A 71 19.13 -1.79 -13.55
N ASP A 72 17.83 -1.78 -13.88
CA ASP A 72 17.34 -2.02 -15.23
C ASP A 72 17.49 -0.78 -16.15
N LYS A 73 17.88 0.40 -15.62
CA LYS A 73 18.00 1.68 -16.33
C LYS A 73 16.66 2.24 -16.86
N LEU A 74 15.54 1.86 -16.24
CA LEU A 74 14.17 2.34 -16.59
C LEU A 74 13.68 3.54 -15.78
N VAL A 75 14.61 4.36 -15.23
CA VAL A 75 14.28 5.48 -14.33
C VAL A 75 13.33 6.50 -14.97
N GLN A 76 13.46 6.77 -16.28
CA GLN A 76 12.60 7.71 -16.98
C GLN A 76 11.14 7.23 -17.03
N ALA A 77 10.90 5.94 -17.29
CA ALA A 77 9.55 5.37 -17.31
C ALA A 77 8.91 5.40 -15.92
N TYR A 78 9.70 5.11 -14.88
CA TYR A 78 9.25 5.21 -13.49
C TYR A 78 8.82 6.63 -13.12
N LEU A 79 9.62 7.65 -13.48
CA LEU A 79 9.27 9.04 -13.20
C LEU A 79 7.99 9.47 -13.94
N ALA A 80 7.82 9.04 -15.19
CA ALA A 80 6.62 9.34 -15.98
C ALA A 80 5.36 8.73 -15.36
N ILE A 81 5.41 7.46 -14.96
CA ILE A 81 4.29 6.78 -14.30
C ILE A 81 3.98 7.44 -12.96
N TYR A 82 5.02 7.72 -12.15
CA TYR A 82 4.86 8.37 -10.86
C TYR A 82 4.19 9.75 -10.98
N ALA A 83 4.64 10.56 -11.96
CA ALA A 83 4.04 11.86 -12.26
C ALA A 83 2.59 11.75 -12.74
N LEU A 84 2.29 10.77 -13.60
CA LEU A 84 0.94 10.52 -14.09
C LEU A 84 -0.01 10.12 -12.94
N THR A 85 0.42 9.19 -12.09
CA THR A 85 -0.34 8.78 -10.90
C THR A 85 -0.60 9.97 -9.98
N PHE A 86 0.40 10.81 -9.73
CA PHE A 86 0.24 12.02 -8.93
C PHE A 86 -0.77 13.00 -9.55
N LEU A 87 -0.73 13.20 -10.87
CA LEU A 87 -1.69 14.06 -11.58
C LEU A 87 -3.12 13.55 -11.43
N ILE A 88 -3.33 12.24 -11.61
CA ILE A 88 -4.66 11.60 -11.48
C ILE A 88 -5.20 11.77 -10.05
N ILE A 89 -4.36 11.54 -9.03
CA ILE A 89 -4.76 11.69 -7.62
C ILE A 89 -5.16 13.15 -7.33
N ASN A 90 -4.37 14.12 -7.80
CA ASN A 90 -4.69 15.54 -7.60
C ASN A 90 -5.98 15.94 -8.33
N ALA A 91 -6.22 15.44 -9.53
CA ALA A 91 -7.47 15.67 -10.25
C ALA A 91 -8.68 15.11 -9.48
N LEU A 92 -8.55 13.92 -8.89
CA LEU A 92 -9.60 13.29 -8.08
C LEU A 92 -9.88 14.06 -6.77
N ASN A 93 -8.83 14.59 -6.13
CA ASN A 93 -8.95 15.34 -4.88
C ASN A 93 -9.56 16.73 -5.06
N LYS A 94 -9.37 17.39 -6.22
CA LYS A 94 -10.01 18.68 -6.53
C LYS A 94 -11.54 18.64 -6.47
N GLY A 95 -12.15 17.47 -6.73
CA GLY A 95 -13.60 17.28 -6.66
C GLY A 95 -14.17 17.03 -5.26
N LYS A 96 -13.34 16.74 -4.25
CA LYS A 96 -13.77 16.31 -2.90
C LYS A 96 -13.57 17.36 -1.79
N GLN A 97 -13.25 18.61 -2.12
CA GLN A 97 -13.12 19.68 -1.13
C GLN A 97 -14.48 20.11 -0.54
N LYS A 98 -14.97 19.34 0.43
CA LYS A 98 -15.88 19.79 1.49
C LYS A 98 -15.52 19.07 2.79
N GLY A 99 -15.12 19.85 3.81
CA GLY A 99 -15.00 19.39 5.20
C GLY A 99 -13.56 19.24 5.67
N GLY A 100 -13.03 20.31 6.25
CA GLY A 100 -11.79 20.29 7.00
C GLY A 100 -11.93 19.52 8.32
N GLY A 101 -10.84 18.86 8.71
CA GLY A 101 -10.66 18.26 10.03
C GLY A 101 -10.08 16.85 9.95
N PHE A 102 -8.75 16.72 9.93
CA PHE A 102 -7.98 15.57 10.45
C PHE A 102 -6.47 15.90 10.38
N HIS A 103 -5.96 16.73 11.29
CA HIS A 103 -4.63 17.33 11.17
C HIS A 103 -3.46 16.40 11.61
N SER A 104 -3.68 15.33 12.40
CA SER A 104 -2.58 14.50 12.91
C SER A 104 -2.14 13.38 11.96
N GLY A 105 -3.08 12.69 11.30
CA GLY A 105 -2.75 11.57 10.40
C GLY A 105 -2.10 12.01 9.09
N GLY A 106 -2.54 13.17 8.57
CA GLY A 106 -1.96 13.76 7.35
C GLY A 106 -0.52 14.22 7.52
N VAL A 107 -0.13 14.69 8.72
CA VAL A 107 1.25 15.11 9.01
C VAL A 107 2.20 13.91 9.03
N LEU A 108 1.79 12.81 9.68
CA LEU A 108 2.57 11.58 9.72
C LEU A 108 2.74 10.98 8.31
N PHE A 109 1.65 10.92 7.53
CA PHE A 109 1.70 10.53 6.12
C PHE A 109 2.60 11.45 5.29
N GLY A 110 2.51 12.77 5.48
CA GLY A 110 3.39 13.74 4.83
C GLY A 110 4.87 13.56 5.18
N CYS A 111 5.19 13.28 6.44
CA CYS A 111 6.56 12.99 6.88
C CYS A 111 7.13 11.74 6.21
N PHE A 112 6.31 10.69 6.13
CA PHE A 112 6.64 9.43 5.49
C PHE A 112 6.84 9.56 3.96
N LEU A 113 6.03 10.38 3.30
CA LEU A 113 6.23 10.76 1.89
C LEU A 113 7.50 11.60 1.69
N PHE A 114 7.77 12.54 2.59
CA PHE A 114 8.98 13.36 2.54
C PHE A 114 10.24 12.49 2.70
N CYS A 115 10.22 11.56 3.66
CA CYS A 115 11.30 10.59 3.85
C CYS A 115 11.52 9.74 2.59
N SER A 116 10.46 9.27 1.95
CA SER A 116 10.52 8.55 0.67
C SER A 116 11.16 9.40 -0.44
N LEU A 117 10.81 10.68 -0.55
CA LEU A 117 11.40 11.58 -1.54
C LEU A 117 12.89 11.79 -1.28
N VAL A 118 13.28 12.03 -0.03
CA VAL A 118 14.70 12.14 0.36
C VAL A 118 15.47 10.88 -0.02
N LEU A 119 14.91 9.70 0.22
CA LEU A 119 15.54 8.43 -0.17
C LEU A 119 15.71 8.29 -1.68
N HIS A 120 14.74 8.70 -2.50
CA HIS A 120 14.90 8.70 -3.97
C HIS A 120 16.05 9.61 -4.42
N VAL A 121 16.15 10.82 -3.85
CA VAL A 121 17.22 11.77 -4.18
C VAL A 121 18.58 11.23 -3.74
N VAL A 122 18.68 10.75 -2.50
CA VAL A 122 19.91 10.17 -1.95
C VAL A 122 20.37 9.00 -2.80
N TYR A 123 19.48 8.09 -3.18
CA TYR A 123 19.82 6.91 -3.98
C TYR A 123 20.33 7.26 -5.39
N LEU A 124 19.87 8.36 -5.99
CA LEU A 124 20.32 8.80 -7.32
C LEU A 124 21.61 9.63 -7.30
N VAL A 125 21.83 10.40 -6.22
CA VAL A 125 22.94 11.38 -6.16
C VAL A 125 24.14 10.83 -5.39
N VAL A 126 23.91 10.08 -4.32
CA VAL A 126 24.96 9.65 -3.38
C VAL A 126 25.47 8.28 -3.79
N ARG A 127 26.80 8.15 -3.95
CA ARG A 127 27.42 6.83 -4.15
C ARG A 127 27.32 6.03 -2.85
N PRO A 128 26.91 4.74 -2.91
CA PRO A 128 26.85 3.93 -1.71
C PRO A 128 28.26 3.80 -1.09
N PRO A 129 28.37 3.80 0.24
CA PRO A 129 29.65 3.66 0.91
C PRO A 129 30.30 2.31 0.57
N GLU A 130 31.61 2.29 0.31
CA GLU A 130 32.33 1.09 -0.15
C GLU A 130 32.23 -0.10 0.82
N ARG A 131 32.09 0.16 2.13
CA ARG A 131 31.90 -0.90 3.14
C ARG A 131 30.50 -1.53 3.12
N TYR A 132 29.48 -0.83 2.61
CA TYR A 132 28.09 -1.29 2.57
C TYR A 132 27.40 -0.90 1.25
N PRO A 133 27.65 -1.65 0.16
CA PRO A 133 27.13 -1.32 -1.16
C PRO A 133 25.60 -1.36 -1.24
N PHE A 134 24.94 -2.17 -0.39
CA PHE A 134 23.48 -2.37 -0.39
C PHE A 134 22.74 -1.63 0.75
N LEU A 135 23.39 -0.67 1.41
CA LEU A 135 22.82 0.03 2.56
C LEU A 135 21.50 0.73 2.23
N PHE A 136 21.46 1.48 1.13
CA PHE A 136 20.27 2.24 0.75
C PHE A 136 19.09 1.32 0.39
N GLU A 137 19.36 0.19 -0.26
CA GLU A 137 18.36 -0.82 -0.55
C GLU A 137 17.78 -1.41 0.73
N ALA A 138 18.63 -1.74 1.71
CA ALA A 138 18.20 -2.23 3.01
C ALA A 138 17.32 -1.22 3.77
N VAL A 139 17.65 0.07 3.72
CA VAL A 139 16.84 1.14 4.34
C VAL A 139 15.48 1.27 3.66
N ILE A 140 15.44 1.27 2.33
CA ILE A 140 14.19 1.30 1.56
C ILE A 140 13.33 0.08 1.90
N MET A 141 13.93 -1.12 1.93
CA MET A 141 13.23 -2.36 2.29
C MET A 141 12.64 -2.31 3.70
N LEU A 142 13.42 -1.88 4.70
CA LEU A 142 12.96 -1.79 6.09
C LEU A 142 11.79 -0.81 6.22
N LEU A 143 11.89 0.34 5.55
CA LEU A 143 10.85 1.35 5.55
C LEU A 143 9.57 0.80 4.91
N CYS A 144 9.65 0.23 3.70
CA CYS A 144 8.50 -0.36 3.03
C CYS A 144 7.89 -1.53 3.83
N PHE A 145 8.72 -2.39 4.41
CA PHE A 145 8.25 -3.50 5.25
C PHE A 145 7.41 -3.02 6.43
N SER A 146 7.83 -1.96 7.12
CA SER A 146 7.05 -1.38 8.22
C SER A 146 5.65 -0.92 7.78
N GLN A 147 5.56 -0.31 6.59
CA GLN A 147 4.30 0.17 6.02
C GLN A 147 3.42 -0.99 5.54
N PHE A 148 4.00 -2.06 4.99
CA PHE A 148 3.27 -3.26 4.59
C PHE A 148 2.70 -4.00 5.81
N ILE A 149 3.46 -4.11 6.90
CA ILE A 149 2.94 -4.69 8.16
C ILE A 149 1.76 -3.87 8.69
N PHE A 150 1.87 -2.55 8.68
CA PHE A 150 0.76 -1.68 9.06
C PHE A 150 -0.49 -1.93 8.21
N LEU A 151 -0.34 -2.00 6.88
CA LEU A 151 -1.45 -2.31 5.97
C LEU A 151 -2.06 -3.69 6.22
N VAL A 152 -1.25 -4.71 6.47
CA VAL A 152 -1.75 -6.06 6.78
C VAL A 152 -2.56 -6.08 8.06
N ILE A 153 -2.06 -5.44 9.13
CA ILE A 153 -2.79 -5.33 10.39
C ILE A 153 -4.10 -4.58 10.16
N PHE A 154 -4.06 -3.45 9.47
CA PHE A 154 -5.25 -2.65 9.16
C PHE A 154 -6.30 -3.47 8.37
N SER A 155 -5.90 -4.13 7.29
CA SER A 155 -6.79 -4.94 6.45
C SER A 155 -7.38 -6.12 7.21
N ASN A 156 -6.62 -6.77 8.09
CA ASN A 156 -7.13 -7.84 8.95
C ASN A 156 -8.17 -7.32 9.95
N VAL A 157 -7.91 -6.18 10.61
CA VAL A 157 -8.86 -5.55 11.55
C VAL A 157 -10.15 -5.13 10.82
N LYS A 158 -10.04 -4.54 9.63
CA LYS A 158 -11.19 -4.19 8.79
C LYS A 158 -12.01 -5.42 8.39
N GLN A 159 -11.35 -6.50 7.96
CA GLN A 159 -12.02 -7.76 7.65
C GLN A 159 -12.82 -8.30 8.83
N TRP A 160 -12.26 -8.24 10.05
CA TRP A 160 -12.96 -8.65 11.27
C TRP A 160 -14.16 -7.77 11.60
N THR A 161 -14.03 -6.46 11.41
CA THR A 161 -15.09 -5.49 11.72
C THR A 161 -16.27 -5.62 10.74
N LEU A 162 -16.00 -5.80 9.44
CA LEU A 162 -17.03 -6.02 8.42
C LEU A 162 -17.85 -7.27 8.70
N SER A 163 -17.22 -8.34 9.20
CA SER A 163 -17.91 -9.57 9.59
C SER A 163 -18.91 -9.38 10.74
N LYS A 164 -18.71 -8.41 11.64
CA LYS A 164 -19.65 -8.13 12.75
C LYS A 164 -20.88 -7.35 12.29
N ALA A 165 -20.78 -6.59 11.19
CA ALA A 165 -21.87 -5.78 10.66
C ALA A 165 -22.92 -6.60 9.88
N VAL A 166 -22.51 -7.65 9.16
CA VAL A 166 -23.42 -8.48 8.34
C VAL A 166 -24.52 -9.19 9.16
N PRO A 167 -24.23 -9.82 10.32
CA PRO A 167 -25.26 -10.42 11.16
C PRO A 167 -26.28 -9.42 11.71
N GLN A 168 -25.90 -8.17 11.94
CA GLN A 168 -26.80 -7.13 12.46
C GLN A 168 -27.78 -6.65 11.38
N MET A 169 -27.31 -6.47 10.14
CA MET A 169 -28.15 -6.12 8.98
C MET A 169 -29.21 -7.18 8.69
N HIS A 170 -28.85 -8.47 8.80
CA HIS A 170 -29.82 -9.56 8.61
C HIS A 170 -30.89 -9.58 9.70
N LYS A 171 -30.53 -9.34 10.97
CA LYS A 171 -31.51 -9.21 12.06
C LYS A 171 -32.46 -8.03 11.87
N GLN A 172 -31.98 -6.92 11.31
CA GLN A 172 -32.78 -5.71 11.10
C GLN A 172 -33.75 -5.82 9.91
N LYS A 173 -33.46 -6.67 8.91
CA LYS A 173 -34.38 -6.96 7.79
C LYS A 173 -35.49 -7.95 8.13
N LEU A 174 -35.36 -8.68 9.24
CA LEU A 174 -36.33 -9.70 9.65
C LEU A 174 -37.41 -9.17 10.63
N ASN A 175 -37.27 -7.93 11.07
CA ASN A 175 -38.23 -7.18 11.89
C ASN A 175 -38.91 -6.12 11.03
#